data_AF-A0A2H0GBR8-F1
#
_entry.id   AF-A0A2H0GBR8-F1
#
_cell.length_a   1.000
_cell.length_b   1.000
_cell.length_c   1.000
_cell.angle_alpha   90.00
_cell.angle_beta   90.00
_cell.angle_gamma   90.00
#
_symmetry.space_group_name_H-M   'P 1'
#
loop_
_entity.id
_entity.type
_entity.pdbx_description
1 polymer ?
#
loop_
_entity_poly.entity_id
_entity_poly.type
_entity_poly.pdbx_seq_one_letter_code
_entity_poly.pdbx_strand_id
1 'polypeptide(L)'
;MISLFINTLNNRLFLKESYRNTKKNNDKISNIVILNEPILQTDDILKKTLLFIPDISGFTRFVNDTEIIHGTHIVAELLEIIINNNSLGLKVAEIEGDAVFFYRVGEKPSIKDIYMQCEKMFIAFHQHIKLYERDRICDCGSCTHTPNLTLKFVVHYGNVIERKILGHLQLMGPEVTTAHKLMKNNLEVHEYLLITENTFSKAVNEAQNWLTFAKGNSTYSDVGVINYSYAYLKELLAKVPNLPERKKLQLNHPNIELEITINTSLKAAYQMLISLERKKEWIVGIKEVKYDKSKIPRVGTEHECILPFNTLNIVTTENKVIDTKIIYAESVIGSGFLPSSSQVFTLEPYNENEVKLSLDIFFNNSFINRLFFKEMMRKSFSKSLKNFKRILEKGNI
;
A
#
# COMPACT_ATOMS: atom_id res chain seq x y z
N MET A 1 -20.20 3.02 -15.54
CA MET A 1 -20.23 3.07 -17.02
C MET A 1 -18.91 3.62 -17.59
N ILE A 2 -17.75 3.07 -17.16
CA ILE A 2 -16.41 3.31 -17.73
C ILE A 2 -15.56 2.04 -17.43
N SER A 3 -15.83 0.93 -18.11
CA SER A 3 -15.03 -0.31 -18.00
C SER A 3 -14.91 -1.07 -19.33
N LEU A 4 -15.45 -0.51 -20.43
CA LEU A 4 -15.58 -1.23 -21.70
C LEU A 4 -14.67 -0.76 -22.85
N PHE A 5 -13.66 0.09 -22.61
CA PHE A 5 -12.93 0.73 -23.71
C PHE A 5 -11.45 0.36 -23.94
N ILE A 6 -10.89 -0.65 -23.25
CA ILE A 6 -9.47 -1.05 -23.47
C ILE A 6 -9.31 -2.38 -24.25
N ASN A 7 -10.36 -3.20 -24.42
CA ASN A 7 -10.22 -4.55 -24.99
C ASN A 7 -10.50 -4.70 -26.50
N THR A 8 -10.66 -3.62 -27.27
CA THR A 8 -11.12 -3.69 -28.67
C THR A 8 -10.02 -3.64 -29.74
N LEU A 9 -8.74 -3.44 -29.41
CA LEU A 9 -7.67 -3.39 -30.43
C LEU A 9 -6.93 -4.72 -30.69
N ASN A 10 -6.85 -5.64 -29.72
CA ASN A 10 -6.15 -6.92 -29.93
C ASN A 10 -6.99 -8.02 -30.60
N ASN A 11 -8.33 -7.91 -30.59
CA ASN A 11 -9.22 -8.92 -31.20
C ASN A 11 -9.45 -8.75 -32.70
N ARG A 12 -9.08 -7.60 -33.32
CA ARG A 12 -9.30 -7.37 -34.76
C ARG A 12 -8.21 -7.94 -35.68
N LEU A 13 -7.04 -8.30 -35.15
CA LEU A 13 -5.97 -8.94 -35.91
C LEU A 13 -6.10 -10.47 -35.93
N PHE A 14 -6.58 -11.09 -34.85
CA PHE A 14 -6.76 -12.55 -34.78
C PHE A 14 -7.97 -13.10 -35.57
N LEU A 15 -9.01 -12.29 -35.79
CA LEU A 15 -10.20 -12.72 -36.55
C LEU A 15 -10.04 -12.61 -38.08
N LYS A 16 -9.00 -11.94 -38.58
CA LYS A 16 -8.78 -11.75 -40.03
C LYS A 16 -7.94 -12.86 -40.67
N GLU A 17 -7.18 -13.62 -39.89
CA GLU A 17 -6.39 -14.75 -40.38
C GLU A 17 -7.14 -16.10 -40.35
N SER A 18 -8.13 -16.29 -39.48
CA SER A 18 -8.90 -17.55 -39.46
C SER A 18 -10.01 -17.62 -40.53
N TYR A 19 -10.42 -16.49 -41.10
CA TYR A 19 -11.45 -16.42 -42.15
C TYR A 19 -10.92 -16.57 -43.60
N ARG A 20 -9.60 -16.66 -43.80
CA ARG A 20 -8.99 -16.82 -45.13
C ARG A 20 -8.62 -18.27 -45.51
N ASN A 21 -8.73 -19.22 -44.58
CA ASN A 21 -8.35 -20.62 -44.81
C ASN A 21 -9.53 -21.63 -44.86
N THR A 22 -10.77 -21.18 -44.77
CA THR A 22 -11.98 -22.06 -44.77
C THR A 22 -12.78 -21.99 -46.07
N LYS A 23 -12.11 -21.84 -47.21
CA LYS A 23 -12.76 -21.89 -48.54
C LYS A 23 -11.98 -22.74 -49.55
N LYS A 24 -11.62 -23.96 -49.14
CA LYS A 24 -11.20 -25.04 -50.05
C LYS A 24 -11.17 -26.37 -49.29
N ASN A 25 -12.32 -27.05 -49.28
CA ASN A 25 -12.49 -28.52 -49.27
C ASN A 25 -13.87 -28.85 -48.68
N ASN A 26 -14.87 -28.83 -49.56
CA ASN A 26 -16.02 -29.72 -49.42
C ASN A 26 -15.58 -31.07 -49.97
N ASP A 27 -15.56 -32.10 -49.14
CA ASP A 27 -16.19 -33.40 -49.41
C ASP A 27 -15.72 -34.44 -48.37
N LYS A 28 -16.69 -35.24 -47.91
CA LYS A 28 -16.64 -36.31 -46.87
C LYS A 28 -16.91 -35.86 -45.44
N ILE A 29 -18.19 -35.57 -45.20
CA ILE A 29 -18.82 -35.63 -43.87
C ILE A 29 -19.14 -37.12 -43.57
N SER A 30 -18.31 -37.74 -42.74
CA SER A 30 -18.67 -38.92 -41.95
C SER A 30 -17.61 -39.10 -40.87
N ASN A 31 -17.84 -38.44 -39.73
CA ASN A 31 -17.36 -38.80 -38.40
C ASN A 31 -17.81 -37.68 -37.46
N ILE A 32 -19.02 -37.82 -36.91
CA ILE A 32 -19.43 -37.04 -35.74
C ILE A 32 -18.59 -37.60 -34.58
N VAL A 33 -17.45 -36.98 -34.33
CA VAL A 33 -16.78 -37.08 -33.03
C VAL A 33 -17.63 -36.24 -32.09
N ILE A 34 -18.50 -36.91 -31.33
CA ILE A 34 -19.08 -36.32 -30.13
C ILE A 34 -17.89 -36.12 -29.19
N LEU A 35 -17.34 -34.90 -29.15
CA LEU A 35 -16.48 -34.49 -28.07
C LEU A 35 -17.38 -34.41 -26.83
N ASN A 36 -17.50 -35.53 -26.13
CA ASN A 36 -17.91 -35.57 -24.74
C ASN A 36 -16.82 -34.87 -23.92
N GLU A 37 -16.74 -33.54 -24.00
CA GLU A 37 -16.16 -32.81 -22.89
C GLU A 37 -17.14 -32.94 -21.72
N PRO A 38 -16.69 -33.38 -20.54
CA PRO A 38 -17.56 -33.39 -19.38
C PRO A 38 -17.94 -31.93 -19.10
N ILE A 39 -19.22 -31.63 -19.30
CA ILE A 39 -19.85 -30.47 -18.69
C ILE A 39 -19.46 -30.55 -17.22
N LEU A 40 -18.65 -29.60 -16.73
CA LEU A 40 -18.31 -29.53 -15.31
C LEU A 40 -19.62 -29.60 -14.53
N GLN A 41 -19.86 -30.72 -13.86
CA GLN A 41 -20.80 -30.79 -12.75
C GLN A 41 -20.25 -29.85 -11.68
N THR A 42 -20.64 -28.58 -11.76
CA THR A 42 -20.65 -27.73 -10.57
C THR A 42 -21.86 -28.23 -9.79
N ASP A 43 -21.64 -29.16 -8.87
CA ASP A 43 -22.67 -29.43 -7.90
C ASP A 43 -22.90 -28.10 -7.16
N ASP A 44 -24.06 -27.47 -7.39
CA ASP A 44 -24.53 -26.27 -6.71
C ASP A 44 -24.90 -26.63 -5.25
N ILE A 45 -23.93 -27.19 -4.54
CA ILE A 45 -24.05 -27.65 -3.16
C ILE A 45 -23.94 -26.43 -2.26
N LEU A 46 -24.95 -26.27 -1.41
CA LEU A 46 -24.91 -25.35 -0.30
C LEU A 46 -23.80 -25.75 0.67
N LYS A 47 -22.83 -24.85 0.85
CA LYS A 47 -21.71 -25.03 1.77
C LYS A 47 -21.83 -24.05 2.92
N LYS A 48 -21.90 -24.59 4.15
CA LYS A 48 -21.75 -23.78 5.36
C LYS A 48 -20.38 -23.11 5.36
N THR A 49 -20.37 -21.79 5.47
CA THR A 49 -19.18 -20.98 5.22
C THR A 49 -19.17 -19.79 6.15
N LEU A 50 -18.00 -19.54 6.76
CA LEU A 50 -17.69 -18.28 7.41
C LEU A 50 -17.36 -17.24 6.35
N LEU A 51 -18.04 -16.10 6.39
CA LEU A 51 -17.72 -14.90 5.64
C LEU A 51 -17.11 -13.89 6.62
N PHE A 52 -15.92 -13.39 6.30
CA PHE A 52 -15.14 -12.53 7.19
C PHE A 52 -14.59 -11.36 6.37
N ILE A 53 -14.96 -10.14 6.74
CA ILE A 53 -14.61 -8.95 5.95
C ILE A 53 -13.96 -7.89 6.85
N PRO A 54 -12.62 -7.83 6.91
CA PRO A 54 -11.90 -6.64 7.33
C PRO A 54 -12.10 -5.52 6.29
N ASP A 55 -12.57 -4.38 6.76
CA ASP A 55 -12.92 -3.21 5.94
C ASP A 55 -12.27 -1.96 6.55
N ILE A 56 -11.47 -1.24 5.76
CA ILE A 56 -10.74 -0.05 6.19
C ILE A 56 -11.71 1.13 6.27
N SER A 57 -11.98 1.59 7.50
CA SER A 57 -12.83 2.76 7.71
C SER A 57 -12.08 4.07 7.47
N GLY A 58 -12.78 5.06 6.90
CA GLY A 58 -12.22 6.37 6.55
C GLY A 58 -11.71 6.49 5.10
N PHE A 59 -11.75 5.41 4.33
CA PHE A 59 -11.21 5.34 2.97
C PHE A 59 -11.88 6.29 1.97
N THR A 60 -13.21 6.39 1.94
CA THR A 60 -13.91 7.24 0.96
C THR A 60 -13.44 8.70 1.03
N ARG A 61 -13.29 9.23 2.25
CA ARG A 61 -12.75 10.58 2.47
C ARG A 61 -11.28 10.64 2.07
N PHE A 62 -10.52 9.62 2.43
CA PHE A 62 -9.11 9.51 2.10
C PHE A 62 -8.86 9.53 0.58
N VAL A 63 -9.65 8.86 -0.26
CA VAL A 63 -9.45 8.89 -1.72
C VAL A 63 -9.96 10.17 -2.37
N ASN A 64 -11.06 10.74 -1.87
CA ASN A 64 -11.65 11.95 -2.48
C ASN A 64 -10.87 13.23 -2.17
N ASP A 65 -10.25 13.32 -0.99
CA ASP A 65 -9.62 14.56 -0.51
C ASP A 65 -8.10 14.59 -0.78
N THR A 66 -7.55 13.58 -1.49
CA THR A 66 -6.09 13.39 -1.54
C THR A 66 -5.53 12.92 -2.89
N GLU A 67 -4.21 12.85 -2.98
CA GLU A 67 -3.48 12.41 -4.18
C GLU A 67 -3.68 10.91 -4.44
N ILE A 68 -4.57 10.63 -5.39
CA ILE A 68 -5.06 9.28 -5.78
C ILE A 68 -3.94 8.23 -5.87
N ILE A 69 -2.80 8.56 -6.50
CA ILE A 69 -1.70 7.63 -6.70
C ILE A 69 -1.11 7.19 -5.35
N HIS A 70 -0.83 8.13 -4.44
CA HIS A 70 -0.26 7.76 -3.14
C HIS A 70 -1.28 7.03 -2.27
N GLY A 71 -2.53 7.48 -2.27
CA GLY A 71 -3.60 6.80 -1.56
C GLY A 71 -3.77 5.34 -1.96
N THR A 72 -3.69 5.04 -3.27
CA THR A 72 -3.80 3.67 -3.79
C THR A 72 -2.69 2.75 -3.27
N HIS A 73 -1.44 3.20 -3.27
CA HIS A 73 -0.31 2.40 -2.76
C HIS A 73 -0.41 2.15 -1.26
N ILE A 74 -0.81 3.17 -0.48
CA ILE A 74 -1.00 3.04 0.98
C ILE A 74 -2.04 1.99 1.29
N VAL A 75 -3.19 2.03 0.60
CA VAL A 75 -4.29 1.09 0.82
C VAL A 75 -3.91 -0.32 0.40
N ALA A 76 -3.24 -0.48 -0.74
CA ALA A 76 -2.71 -1.78 -1.18
C ALA A 76 -1.79 -2.40 -0.12
N GLU A 77 -0.83 -1.64 0.42
CA GLU A 77 0.07 -2.12 1.47
C GLU A 77 -0.68 -2.49 2.76
N LEU A 78 -1.70 -1.71 3.17
CA LEU A 78 -2.53 -2.03 4.33
C LEU A 78 -3.36 -3.31 4.13
N LEU A 79 -3.90 -3.53 2.93
CA LEU A 79 -4.62 -4.77 2.59
C LEU A 79 -3.68 -5.98 2.59
N GLU A 80 -2.46 -5.84 2.06
CA GLU A 80 -1.44 -6.88 2.16
C GLU A 80 -1.09 -7.22 3.61
N ILE A 81 -0.98 -6.21 4.50
CA ILE A 81 -0.78 -6.44 5.94
C ILE A 81 -1.94 -7.25 6.54
N ILE A 82 -3.19 -6.92 6.20
CA ILE A 82 -4.36 -7.67 6.65
C ILE A 82 -4.27 -9.13 6.17
N ILE A 83 -4.00 -9.36 4.88
CA ILE A 83 -3.91 -10.69 4.27
C ILE A 83 -2.80 -11.53 4.90
N ASN A 84 -1.61 -10.95 5.08
CA ASN A 84 -0.46 -11.63 5.65
C ASN A 84 -0.64 -11.99 7.15
N ASN A 85 -1.60 -11.34 7.83
CA ASN A 85 -1.91 -11.60 9.24
C ASN A 85 -3.11 -12.55 9.46
N ASN A 86 -3.44 -13.35 8.45
CA ASN A 86 -4.43 -14.42 8.53
C ASN A 86 -3.84 -15.68 9.20
N SER A 87 -4.32 -16.01 10.40
CA SER A 87 -4.02 -17.25 11.13
C SER A 87 -5.19 -18.25 11.15
N LEU A 88 -6.38 -17.84 10.73
CA LEU A 88 -7.60 -18.65 10.81
C LEU A 88 -7.80 -19.55 9.58
N GLY A 89 -6.83 -19.56 8.65
CA GLY A 89 -6.89 -20.35 7.42
C GLY A 89 -7.94 -19.84 6.44
N LEU A 90 -8.24 -18.54 6.49
CA LEU A 90 -9.21 -17.92 5.59
C LEU A 90 -8.68 -17.87 4.15
N LYS A 91 -9.55 -18.00 3.16
CA LYS A 91 -9.22 -17.83 1.75
C LYS A 91 -9.72 -16.48 1.26
N VAL A 92 -8.94 -15.77 0.45
CA VAL A 92 -9.40 -14.53 -0.21
C VAL A 92 -10.36 -14.91 -1.33
N ALA A 93 -11.59 -14.43 -1.27
CA ALA A 93 -12.54 -14.47 -2.37
C ALA A 93 -12.31 -13.29 -3.31
N GLU A 94 -12.25 -12.07 -2.75
CA GLU A 94 -12.12 -10.83 -3.50
C GLU A 94 -11.41 -9.75 -2.67
N ILE A 95 -10.83 -8.75 -3.36
CA ILE A 95 -10.34 -7.51 -2.77
C ILE A 95 -11.20 -6.38 -3.35
N GLU A 96 -11.93 -5.66 -2.49
CA GLU A 96 -12.96 -4.70 -2.87
C GLU A 96 -12.57 -3.28 -2.48
N GLY A 97 -11.68 -2.66 -3.26
CA GLY A 97 -11.21 -1.31 -2.96
C GLY A 97 -10.39 -1.26 -1.66
N ASP A 98 -11.07 -1.11 -0.53
CA ASP A 98 -10.57 -0.93 0.83
C ASP A 98 -10.91 -2.09 1.79
N ALA A 99 -11.55 -3.14 1.30
CA ALA A 99 -11.87 -4.34 2.07
C ALA A 99 -11.27 -5.61 1.47
N VAL A 100 -11.06 -6.62 2.32
CA VAL A 100 -10.71 -7.98 1.87
C VAL A 100 -11.86 -8.92 2.20
N PHE A 101 -12.48 -9.51 1.18
CA PHE A 101 -13.53 -10.50 1.40
C PHE A 101 -12.92 -11.89 1.60
N PHE A 102 -12.85 -12.33 2.85
CA PHE A 102 -12.42 -13.67 3.19
C PHE A 102 -13.59 -14.65 3.36
N TYR A 103 -13.30 -15.92 3.09
CA TYR A 103 -14.20 -17.02 3.42
C TYR A 103 -13.47 -18.25 3.98
N ARG A 104 -14.23 -19.09 4.70
CA ARG A 104 -13.78 -20.43 5.12
C ARG A 104 -14.95 -21.40 5.14
N VAL A 105 -14.91 -22.37 4.23
CA VAL A 105 -15.89 -23.47 4.15
C VAL A 105 -15.69 -24.42 5.33
N GLY A 106 -16.80 -24.94 5.87
CA GLY A 106 -16.80 -25.97 6.91
C GLY A 106 -17.31 -25.43 8.24
N GLU A 107 -16.83 -26.01 9.34
CA GLU A 107 -17.32 -25.67 10.67
C GLU A 107 -16.98 -24.23 11.08
N LYS A 108 -17.96 -23.63 11.73
CA LYS A 108 -17.88 -22.29 12.30
C LYS A 108 -16.79 -22.25 13.39
N PRO A 109 -15.81 -21.33 13.31
CA PRO A 109 -14.85 -21.15 14.40
C PRO A 109 -15.52 -20.64 15.67
N SER A 110 -14.82 -20.77 16.79
CA SER A 110 -15.28 -20.18 18.05
C SER A 110 -15.23 -18.65 17.98
N ILE A 111 -16.04 -17.96 18.78
CA ILE A 111 -15.98 -16.50 18.92
C ILE A 111 -14.60 -16.04 19.37
N LYS A 112 -13.92 -16.83 20.20
CA LYS A 112 -12.56 -16.57 20.65
C LYS A 112 -11.57 -16.56 19.48
N ASP A 113 -11.65 -17.55 18.59
CA ASP A 113 -10.76 -17.63 17.43
C ASP A 113 -11.01 -16.47 16.44
N ILE A 114 -12.28 -16.10 16.24
CA ILE A 114 -12.66 -14.95 15.42
C ILE A 114 -12.09 -13.67 16.02
N TYR A 115 -12.26 -13.45 17.33
CA TYR A 115 -11.72 -12.28 18.02
C TYR A 115 -10.20 -12.23 17.96
N MET A 116 -9.50 -13.34 18.20
CA MET A 116 -8.04 -13.41 18.08
C MET A 116 -7.56 -13.11 16.66
N GLN A 117 -8.31 -13.52 15.63
CA GLN A 117 -8.03 -13.18 14.24
C GLN A 117 -8.20 -11.67 13.98
N CYS A 118 -9.28 -11.06 14.49
CA CYS A 118 -9.49 -9.63 14.43
C CYS A 118 -8.39 -8.87 15.16
N GLU A 119 -8.04 -9.28 16.38
CA GLU A 119 -6.99 -8.67 17.19
C GLU A 119 -5.65 -8.65 16.48
N LYS A 120 -5.24 -9.80 15.89
CA LYS A 120 -3.99 -9.92 15.16
C LYS A 120 -3.94 -8.97 13.95
N MET A 121 -4.98 -8.94 13.13
CA MET A 121 -5.08 -8.05 11.97
C MET A 121 -5.11 -6.57 12.40
N PHE A 122 -5.88 -6.24 13.45
CA PHE A 122 -6.00 -4.90 13.99
C PHE A 122 -4.66 -4.36 14.52
N ILE A 123 -3.96 -5.15 15.33
CA ILE A 123 -2.65 -4.75 15.87
C ILE A 123 -1.64 -4.54 14.74
N ALA A 124 -1.56 -5.46 13.78
CA ALA A 124 -0.65 -5.34 12.66
C ALA A 124 -0.96 -4.11 11.78
N PHE A 125 -2.24 -3.87 11.50
CA PHE A 125 -2.71 -2.69 10.76
C PHE A 125 -2.30 -1.39 11.47
N HIS A 126 -2.63 -1.23 12.76
CA HIS A 126 -2.32 0.01 13.49
C HIS A 126 -0.83 0.17 13.77
N GLN A 127 -0.06 -0.92 13.92
CA GLN A 127 1.40 -0.84 13.97
C GLN A 127 1.95 -0.29 12.65
N HIS A 128 1.38 -0.70 11.52
CA HIS A 128 1.75 -0.20 10.21
C HIS A 128 1.34 1.27 9.99
N ILE A 129 0.18 1.69 10.50
CA ILE A 129 -0.22 3.11 10.53
C ILE A 129 0.78 3.95 11.32
N LYS A 130 1.21 3.50 12.51
CA LYS A 130 2.26 4.19 13.28
C LYS A 130 3.57 4.30 12.48
N LEU A 131 3.94 3.28 11.71
CA LEU A 131 5.14 3.31 10.86
C LEU A 131 5.01 4.38 9.79
N TYR A 132 3.86 4.46 9.12
CA TYR A 132 3.56 5.52 8.17
C TYR A 132 3.68 6.91 8.79
N GLU A 133 3.04 7.14 9.93
CA GLU A 133 3.06 8.43 10.62
C GLU A 133 4.49 8.86 10.98
N ARG A 134 5.28 7.92 11.51
CA ARG A 134 6.67 8.19 11.91
C ARG A 134 7.56 8.42 10.69
N ASP A 135 7.55 7.50 9.72
CA ASP A 135 8.55 7.37 8.65
C ASP A 135 8.22 8.13 7.37
N ARG A 136 7.01 8.69 7.25
CA ARG A 136 6.60 9.49 6.09
C ARG A 136 7.59 10.61 5.76
N ILE A 137 7.92 10.70 4.47
CA ILE A 137 8.67 11.84 3.91
C ILE A 137 7.77 12.78 3.10
N CYS A 138 6.69 12.29 2.49
CA CYS A 138 5.80 13.14 1.70
C CYS A 138 4.78 13.88 2.60
N ASP A 139 4.53 15.17 2.35
CA ASP A 139 3.55 16.00 3.06
C ASP A 139 2.20 16.11 2.34
N CYS A 140 1.95 15.25 1.35
CA CYS A 140 0.73 15.26 0.56
C CYS A 140 -0.51 14.86 1.39
N GLY A 141 -1.71 15.18 0.89
CA GLY A 141 -2.98 14.86 1.53
C GLY A 141 -3.08 13.38 1.94
N SER A 142 -2.71 12.44 1.07
CA SER A 142 -2.89 11.00 1.36
C SER A 142 -1.98 10.57 2.51
N CYS A 143 -0.71 10.96 2.43
CA CYS A 143 0.28 10.56 3.42
C CYS A 143 0.01 11.23 4.78
N THR A 144 -0.57 12.44 4.80
CA THR A 144 -0.95 13.15 6.03
C THR A 144 -2.21 12.61 6.69
N HIS A 145 -3.18 12.12 5.91
CA HIS A 145 -4.44 11.57 6.44
C HIS A 145 -4.40 10.06 6.73
N THR A 146 -3.31 9.36 6.39
CA THR A 146 -3.15 7.92 6.68
C THR A 146 -3.42 7.56 8.14
N PRO A 147 -3.00 8.35 9.16
CA PRO A 147 -3.29 8.06 10.57
C PRO A 147 -4.78 8.04 10.95
N ASN A 148 -5.65 8.59 10.09
CA ASN A 148 -7.10 8.59 10.32
C ASN A 148 -7.78 7.31 9.82
N LEU A 149 -7.07 6.44 9.09
CA LEU A 149 -7.59 5.15 8.67
C LEU A 149 -7.67 4.21 9.87
N THR A 150 -8.79 3.49 9.95
CA THR A 150 -9.08 2.54 11.03
C THR A 150 -9.58 1.24 10.43
N LEU A 151 -9.75 0.20 11.26
CA LEU A 151 -10.14 -1.13 10.78
C LEU A 151 -11.35 -1.66 11.56
N LYS A 152 -12.36 -2.12 10.81
CA LYS A 152 -13.53 -2.83 11.34
C LYS A 152 -13.64 -4.20 10.68
N PHE A 153 -14.44 -5.08 11.29
CA PHE A 153 -14.65 -6.44 10.83
C PHE A 153 -16.13 -6.78 10.79
N VAL A 154 -16.59 -7.33 9.67
CA VAL A 154 -17.92 -7.92 9.53
C VAL A 154 -17.78 -9.43 9.44
N VAL A 155 -18.51 -10.14 10.31
CA VAL A 155 -18.48 -11.60 10.38
C VAL A 155 -19.89 -12.14 10.25
N HIS A 156 -20.04 -13.01 9.27
CA HIS A 156 -21.29 -13.68 8.97
C HIS A 156 -21.02 -15.17 8.72
N TYR A 157 -22.02 -16.01 8.97
CA TYR A 157 -21.90 -17.43 8.70
C TYR A 157 -23.22 -17.96 8.19
N GLY A 158 -23.18 -18.58 7.02
CA GLY A 158 -24.36 -19.02 6.31
C GLY A 158 -24.01 -20.01 5.20
N ASN A 159 -25.03 -20.39 4.42
CA ASN A 159 -24.85 -21.26 3.26
C ASN A 159 -24.52 -20.45 2.01
N VAL A 160 -23.45 -20.82 1.33
CA VAL A 160 -23.05 -20.22 0.04
C VAL A 160 -22.82 -21.32 -0.99
N ILE A 161 -22.86 -20.94 -2.26
CA ILE A 161 -22.49 -21.81 -3.39
C ILE A 161 -21.14 -21.32 -3.92
N GLU A 162 -20.17 -22.24 -4.02
CA GLU A 162 -18.89 -22.00 -4.66
C GLU A 162 -18.98 -22.34 -6.14
N ARG A 163 -18.78 -21.35 -7.03
CA ARG A 163 -18.85 -21.56 -8.48
C ARG A 163 -17.60 -21.02 -9.18
N LYS A 164 -17.08 -21.77 -10.15
CA LYS A 164 -15.97 -21.30 -11.00
C LYS A 164 -16.54 -20.68 -12.28
N ILE A 165 -16.32 -19.40 -12.49
CA ILE A 165 -16.73 -18.64 -13.68
C ILE A 165 -15.47 -18.16 -14.40
N LEU A 166 -15.26 -18.62 -15.64
CA LEU A 166 -14.09 -18.28 -16.47
C LEU A 166 -12.74 -18.46 -15.75
N GLY A 167 -12.60 -19.47 -14.90
CA GLY A 167 -11.36 -19.70 -14.14
C GLY A 167 -11.35 -19.10 -12.73
N HIS A 168 -12.25 -18.16 -12.43
CA HIS A 168 -12.32 -17.45 -11.16
C HIS A 168 -13.35 -18.09 -10.22
N LEU A 169 -12.96 -18.34 -8.97
CA LEU A 169 -13.89 -18.78 -7.94
C LEU A 169 -14.78 -17.61 -7.51
N GLN A 170 -16.07 -17.85 -7.42
CA GLN A 170 -17.10 -16.89 -7.02
C GLN A 170 -17.97 -17.51 -5.94
N LEU A 171 -18.24 -16.74 -4.88
CA LEU A 171 -19.19 -17.10 -3.84
C LEU A 171 -20.54 -16.49 -4.19
N MET A 172 -21.58 -17.30 -4.21
CA MET A 172 -22.92 -16.87 -4.57
C MET A 172 -23.93 -17.25 -3.49
N GLY A 173 -24.98 -16.44 -3.37
CA GLY A 173 -26.10 -16.68 -2.47
C GLY A 173 -26.47 -15.46 -1.62
N PRO A 174 -27.64 -15.51 -0.94
CA PRO A 174 -28.15 -14.39 -0.15
C PRO A 174 -27.22 -14.01 1.03
N GLU A 175 -26.51 -14.99 1.59
CA GLU A 175 -25.59 -14.77 2.72
C GLU A 175 -24.37 -13.93 2.34
N VAL A 176 -23.92 -14.03 1.08
CA VAL A 176 -22.89 -13.15 0.52
C VAL A 176 -23.43 -11.72 0.46
N THR A 177 -24.61 -11.52 -0.12
CA THR A 177 -25.26 -10.20 -0.19
C THR A 177 -25.45 -9.57 1.19
N THR A 178 -25.87 -10.35 2.19
CA THR A 178 -25.97 -9.92 3.58
C THR A 178 -24.64 -9.40 4.11
N ALA A 179 -23.55 -10.15 3.94
CA ALA A 179 -22.23 -9.76 4.42
C ALA A 179 -21.73 -8.44 3.78
N HIS A 180 -21.88 -8.26 2.46
CA HIS A 180 -21.48 -7.00 1.81
C HIS A 180 -22.35 -5.82 2.24
N LYS A 181 -23.67 -6.00 2.38
CA LYS A 181 -24.56 -4.91 2.83
C LYS A 181 -24.20 -4.46 4.25
N LEU A 182 -23.86 -5.39 5.13
CA LEU A 182 -23.44 -5.08 6.50
C LEU A 182 -22.15 -4.25 6.58
N MET A 183 -21.32 -4.18 5.54
CA MET A 183 -20.20 -3.22 5.52
C MET A 183 -20.68 -1.77 5.56
N LYS A 184 -21.86 -1.50 4.97
CA LYS A 184 -22.57 -0.22 4.98
C LYS A 184 -23.71 -0.25 6.02
N ASN A 185 -23.34 -0.33 7.29
CA ASN A 185 -24.28 -0.25 8.41
C ASN A 185 -24.30 1.15 9.04
N ASN A 186 -25.22 1.34 10.00
CA ASN A 186 -25.49 2.64 10.63
C ASN A 186 -24.76 2.83 11.97
N LEU A 187 -23.67 2.09 12.23
CA LEU A 187 -22.89 2.30 13.45
C LEU A 187 -22.05 3.58 13.33
N GLU A 188 -22.15 4.46 14.34
CA GLU A 188 -21.38 5.71 14.42
C GLU A 188 -19.91 5.50 14.86
N VAL A 189 -19.45 4.25 14.89
CA VAL A 189 -18.09 3.87 15.25
C VAL A 189 -17.34 3.28 14.05
N HIS A 190 -16.01 3.33 14.09
CA HIS A 190 -15.17 2.90 12.97
C HIS A 190 -14.22 1.74 13.31
N GLU A 191 -14.14 1.33 14.58
CA GLU A 191 -13.30 0.24 15.08
C GLU A 191 -14.14 -0.77 15.85
N TYR A 192 -14.67 -1.77 15.14
CA TYR A 192 -15.55 -2.76 15.74
C TYR A 192 -15.45 -4.14 15.08
N LEU A 193 -15.85 -5.16 15.84
CA LEU A 193 -16.20 -6.48 15.35
C LEU A 193 -17.73 -6.59 15.33
N LEU A 194 -18.33 -6.79 14.17
CA LEU A 194 -19.76 -7.04 13.99
C LEU A 194 -19.99 -8.51 13.64
N ILE A 195 -20.90 -9.18 14.34
CA ILE A 195 -21.26 -10.58 14.13
C ILE A 195 -22.79 -10.71 14.04
N THR A 196 -23.28 -11.33 12.97
CA THR A 196 -24.74 -11.58 12.80
C THR A 196 -25.28 -12.58 13.82
N GLU A 197 -26.47 -12.31 14.36
CA GLU A 197 -27.00 -13.10 15.50
C GLU A 197 -27.45 -14.50 15.14
N ASN A 198 -28.01 -14.68 13.94
CA ASN A 198 -28.67 -15.93 13.52
C ASN A 198 -27.77 -17.17 13.65
N THR A 199 -26.45 -16.97 13.70
CA THR A 199 -25.48 -18.07 13.77
C THR A 199 -24.62 -18.05 15.03
N PHE A 200 -24.56 -16.94 15.77
CA PHE A 200 -23.61 -16.78 16.89
C PHE A 200 -24.25 -16.38 18.22
N SER A 201 -25.57 -16.18 18.31
CA SER A 201 -26.27 -15.68 19.51
C SER A 201 -25.82 -16.32 20.83
N LYS A 202 -25.79 -17.66 20.92
CA LYS A 202 -25.34 -18.38 22.12
C LYS A 202 -23.86 -18.10 22.46
N ALA A 203 -22.99 -18.19 21.46
CA ALA A 203 -21.55 -17.99 21.64
C ALA A 203 -21.20 -16.53 21.98
N VAL A 204 -21.97 -15.57 21.46
CA VAL A 204 -21.85 -14.15 21.83
C VAL A 204 -22.24 -13.95 23.29
N ASN A 205 -23.34 -14.56 23.76
CA ASN A 205 -23.74 -14.48 25.15
C ASN A 205 -22.69 -15.08 26.10
N GLU A 206 -22.08 -16.21 25.71
CA GLU A 206 -20.99 -16.83 26.46
C GLU A 206 -19.72 -15.97 26.50
N ALA A 207 -19.46 -15.16 25.47
CA ALA A 207 -18.29 -14.28 25.38
C ALA A 207 -18.42 -12.96 26.15
N GLN A 208 -19.62 -12.60 26.62
CA GLN A 208 -19.87 -11.36 27.39
C GLN A 208 -19.02 -11.24 28.67
N ASN A 209 -18.46 -12.34 29.16
CA ASN A 209 -17.57 -12.35 30.31
C ASN A 209 -16.15 -11.80 30.03
N TRP A 210 -15.71 -11.73 28.77
CA TRP A 210 -14.39 -11.21 28.40
C TRP A 210 -14.41 -10.22 27.23
N LEU A 211 -15.53 -10.09 26.51
CA LEU A 211 -15.73 -9.09 25.45
C LEU A 211 -17.17 -8.59 25.46
N THR A 212 -17.34 -7.30 25.75
CA THR A 212 -18.66 -6.68 25.80
C THR A 212 -19.25 -6.51 24.40
N PHE A 213 -20.38 -7.16 24.14
CA PHE A 213 -21.15 -6.98 22.91
C PHE A 213 -22.40 -6.13 23.16
N ALA A 214 -22.55 -5.08 22.37
CA ALA A 214 -23.80 -4.36 22.20
C ALA A 214 -24.64 -5.00 21.08
N LYS A 215 -25.95 -4.70 21.08
CA LYS A 215 -26.91 -5.19 20.10
C LYS A 215 -27.23 -4.09 19.11
N GLY A 216 -27.39 -4.44 17.84
CA GLY A 216 -27.76 -3.51 16.78
C GLY A 216 -28.55 -4.20 15.68
N ASN A 217 -29.13 -3.40 14.81
CA ASN A 217 -29.78 -3.89 13.61
C ASN A 217 -29.58 -2.89 12.46
N SER A 218 -29.75 -3.38 11.23
CA SER A 218 -29.81 -2.54 10.04
C SER A 218 -30.84 -3.10 9.08
N THR A 219 -31.58 -2.20 8.43
CA THR A 219 -32.66 -2.56 7.51
C THR A 219 -32.24 -2.25 6.08
N TYR A 220 -32.39 -3.23 5.19
CA TYR A 220 -32.05 -3.10 3.78
C TYR A 220 -33.26 -3.50 2.93
N SER A 221 -33.55 -2.75 1.85
CA SER A 221 -34.74 -2.95 1.00
C SER A 221 -34.93 -4.39 0.52
N ASP A 222 -33.86 -5.06 0.13
CA ASP A 222 -33.92 -6.38 -0.53
C ASP A 222 -33.56 -7.55 0.40
N VAL A 223 -33.13 -7.28 1.63
CA VAL A 223 -32.72 -8.31 2.61
C VAL A 223 -33.57 -8.28 3.88
N GLY A 224 -34.23 -7.16 4.17
CA GLY A 224 -35.00 -6.95 5.38
C GLY A 224 -34.13 -6.50 6.56
N VAL A 225 -34.59 -6.81 7.77
CA VAL A 225 -33.90 -6.46 9.02
C VAL A 225 -32.83 -7.50 9.34
N ILE A 226 -31.61 -7.04 9.57
CA ILE A 226 -30.48 -7.87 9.96
C ILE A 226 -30.07 -7.51 11.39
N ASN A 227 -30.26 -8.45 12.31
CA ASN A 227 -29.83 -8.29 13.70
C ASN A 227 -28.37 -8.76 13.86
N TYR A 228 -27.59 -7.98 14.60
CA TYR A 228 -26.19 -8.27 14.87
C TYR A 228 -25.79 -7.86 16.29
N SER A 229 -24.72 -8.48 16.77
CA SER A 229 -24.00 -8.04 17.95
C SER A 229 -22.68 -7.43 17.52
N TYR A 230 -22.23 -6.38 18.22
CA TYR A 230 -20.96 -5.74 17.89
C TYR A 230 -20.17 -5.39 19.15
N ALA A 231 -18.85 -5.49 19.06
CA ALA A 231 -17.91 -5.15 20.12
C ALA A 231 -16.93 -4.08 19.62
N TYR A 232 -16.62 -3.10 20.47
CA TYR A 232 -15.63 -2.07 20.15
C TYR A 232 -14.22 -2.64 20.25
N LEU A 233 -13.37 -2.27 19.29
CA LEU A 233 -11.98 -2.74 19.24
C LEU A 233 -10.97 -1.70 19.70
N LYS A 234 -11.42 -0.48 20.03
CA LYS A 234 -10.55 0.64 20.41
C LYS A 234 -9.55 0.31 21.53
N GLU A 235 -9.94 -0.55 22.49
CA GLU A 235 -9.05 -0.97 23.58
C GLU A 235 -7.81 -1.75 23.10
N LEU A 236 -7.88 -2.37 21.92
CA LEU A 236 -6.74 -3.05 21.29
C LEU A 236 -5.63 -2.08 20.87
N LEU A 237 -5.91 -0.78 20.73
CA LEU A 237 -4.88 0.22 20.46
C LEU A 237 -3.79 0.24 21.54
N ALA A 238 -4.15 -0.08 22.79
CA ALA A 238 -3.19 -0.20 23.90
C ALA A 238 -2.22 -1.38 23.73
N LYS A 239 -2.59 -2.39 22.94
CA LYS A 239 -1.74 -3.56 22.63
C LYS A 239 -0.84 -3.35 21.41
N VAL A 240 -1.03 -2.25 20.66
CA VAL A 240 -0.20 -1.94 19.49
C VAL A 240 1.21 -1.59 19.97
N PRO A 241 2.24 -2.37 19.59
CA PRO A 241 3.59 -2.19 20.10
C PRO A 241 4.16 -0.83 19.70
N ASN A 242 5.06 -0.31 20.53
CA ASN A 242 5.87 0.84 20.16
C ASN A 242 6.84 0.45 19.05
N LEU A 243 7.10 1.39 18.15
CA LEU A 243 8.04 1.16 17.07
C LEU A 243 9.48 1.17 17.60
N PRO A 244 10.36 0.31 17.05
CA PRO A 244 11.77 0.31 17.44
C PRO A 244 12.41 1.66 17.15
N GLU A 245 13.31 2.14 18.03
CA GLU A 245 14.01 3.41 17.80
C GLU A 245 14.81 3.38 16.49
N ARG A 246 14.82 4.52 15.78
CA ARG A 246 15.67 4.66 14.61
C ARG A 246 17.13 4.74 15.03
N LYS A 247 18.01 4.11 14.26
CA LYS A 247 19.45 4.39 14.36
C LYS A 247 19.67 5.87 14.04
N LYS A 248 20.14 6.64 15.02
CA LYS A 248 20.51 8.04 14.81
C LYS A 248 21.75 8.08 13.91
N LEU A 249 21.74 8.95 12.92
CA LEU A 249 22.95 9.27 12.17
C LEU A 249 23.95 9.90 13.14
N GLN A 250 25.12 9.27 13.30
CA GLN A 250 26.22 9.86 14.04
C GLN A 250 27.01 10.73 13.07
N LEU A 251 26.68 12.02 13.06
CA LEU A 251 27.28 13.01 12.20
C LEU A 251 28.26 13.83 13.04
N ASN A 252 29.55 13.71 12.73
CA ASN A 252 30.59 14.55 13.33
C ASN A 252 30.76 15.81 12.45
N HIS A 253 31.98 16.12 12.01
CA HIS A 253 32.22 17.18 11.05
C HIS A 253 32.04 16.68 9.61
N PRO A 254 31.32 17.43 8.75
CA PRO A 254 31.16 17.06 7.35
C PRO A 254 32.51 17.08 6.63
N ASN A 255 32.70 16.14 5.71
CA ASN A 255 33.88 16.10 4.86
C ASN A 255 33.80 17.15 3.74
N ILE A 256 32.58 17.41 3.26
CA ILE A 256 32.24 18.36 2.19
C ILE A 256 30.98 19.11 2.62
N GLU A 257 31.01 20.43 2.46
CA GLU A 257 29.88 21.33 2.67
C GLU A 257 29.66 22.10 1.36
N LEU A 258 28.42 22.12 0.88
CA LEU A 258 28.00 22.82 -0.33
C LEU A 258 26.68 23.54 -0.06
N GLU A 259 26.52 24.72 -0.65
CA GLU A 259 25.29 25.50 -0.50
C GLU A 259 24.89 26.13 -1.83
N ILE A 260 23.58 26.26 -2.04
CA ILE A 260 23.01 26.97 -3.18
C ILE A 260 21.66 27.61 -2.81
N THR A 261 21.39 28.79 -3.33
CA THR A 261 20.08 29.45 -3.22
C THR A 261 19.29 29.24 -4.50
N ILE A 262 17.99 28.94 -4.39
CA ILE A 262 17.11 28.56 -5.50
C ILE A 262 15.84 29.41 -5.43
N ASN A 263 15.46 30.05 -6.55
CA ASN A 263 14.21 30.80 -6.67
C ASN A 263 13.02 29.86 -6.95
N THR A 264 12.50 29.26 -5.87
CA THR A 264 11.32 28.39 -5.88
C THR A 264 10.74 28.29 -4.46
N SER A 265 9.55 27.71 -4.33
CA SER A 265 8.95 27.47 -3.00
C SER A 265 9.61 26.29 -2.28
N LEU A 266 9.58 26.31 -0.94
CA LEU A 266 10.07 25.19 -0.11
C LEU A 266 9.44 23.86 -0.54
N LYS A 267 8.13 23.86 -0.81
CA LYS A 267 7.39 22.68 -1.25
C LYS A 267 7.93 22.12 -2.58
N ALA A 268 8.17 22.97 -3.58
CA ALA A 268 8.67 22.53 -4.87
C ALA A 268 10.10 21.97 -4.77
N ALA A 269 10.98 22.63 -4.03
CA ALA A 269 12.34 22.14 -3.77
C ALA A 269 12.29 20.79 -3.03
N TYR A 270 11.48 20.69 -1.98
CA TYR A 270 11.37 19.47 -1.18
C TYR A 270 10.83 18.29 -1.99
N GLN A 271 9.77 18.49 -2.78
CA GLN A 271 9.19 17.44 -3.62
C GLN A 271 10.16 16.95 -4.71
N MET A 272 10.98 17.84 -5.28
CA MET A 272 12.07 17.43 -6.18
C MET A 272 13.12 16.59 -5.45
N LEU A 273 13.50 16.99 -4.24
CA LEU A 273 14.54 16.33 -3.46
C LEU A 273 14.19 14.88 -3.11
N ILE A 274 12.95 14.64 -2.66
CA ILE A 274 12.48 13.30 -2.23
C ILE A 274 12.01 12.42 -3.38
N SER A 275 11.93 12.94 -4.61
CA SER A 275 11.43 12.19 -5.76
C SER A 275 12.50 11.27 -6.34
N LEU A 276 12.40 9.97 -6.02
CA LEU A 276 13.33 8.95 -6.51
C LEU A 276 13.34 8.86 -8.04
N GLU A 277 12.20 8.98 -8.71
CA GLU A 277 12.12 8.92 -10.18
C GLU A 277 12.86 10.07 -10.87
N ARG A 278 12.78 11.26 -10.26
CA ARG A 278 13.34 12.49 -10.80
C ARG A 278 14.79 12.72 -10.40
N LYS A 279 15.32 11.89 -9.50
CA LYS A 279 16.70 12.01 -9.00
C LYS A 279 17.76 12.01 -10.11
N LYS A 280 17.54 11.21 -11.16
CA LYS A 280 18.41 11.17 -12.36
C LYS A 280 18.42 12.47 -13.17
N GLU A 281 17.42 13.35 -13.00
CA GLU A 281 17.36 14.64 -13.71
C GLU A 281 18.44 15.59 -13.22
N TRP A 282 18.83 15.49 -11.94
CA TRP A 282 19.69 16.47 -11.29
C TRP A 282 21.01 15.90 -10.75
N ILE A 283 21.04 14.66 -10.25
CA ILE A 283 22.29 14.02 -9.81
C ILE A 283 23.11 13.59 -11.03
N VAL A 284 24.34 14.10 -11.09
CA VAL A 284 25.27 13.81 -12.19
C VAL A 284 25.68 12.33 -12.18
N GLY A 285 25.55 11.68 -13.34
CA GLY A 285 26.05 10.33 -13.59
C GLY A 285 25.05 9.21 -13.32
N ILE A 286 23.91 9.49 -12.69
CA ILE A 286 22.82 8.52 -12.56
C ILE A 286 22.14 8.34 -13.93
N LYS A 287 22.05 7.09 -14.39
CA LYS A 287 21.30 6.70 -15.59
C LYS A 287 19.88 6.28 -15.24
N GLU A 288 19.72 5.58 -14.13
CA GLU A 288 18.47 4.96 -13.70
C GLU A 288 18.44 4.87 -12.17
N VAL A 289 17.24 4.93 -11.61
CA VAL A 289 16.98 4.65 -10.19
C VAL A 289 15.99 3.50 -10.11
N LYS A 290 16.37 2.41 -9.43
CA LYS A 290 15.52 1.25 -9.21
C LYS A 290 15.06 1.21 -7.76
N TYR A 291 13.77 1.01 -7.56
CA TYR A 291 13.16 0.89 -6.24
C TYR A 291 11.80 0.21 -6.37
N ASP A 292 11.23 -0.22 -5.25
CA ASP A 292 9.90 -0.83 -5.22
C ASP A 292 8.81 0.22 -5.45
N LYS A 293 8.28 0.27 -6.68
CA LYS A 293 7.27 1.25 -7.07
C LYS A 293 5.89 0.96 -6.49
N SER A 294 5.63 -0.23 -5.94
CA SER A 294 4.35 -0.51 -5.29
C SER A 294 4.25 0.09 -3.89
N LYS A 295 5.34 0.66 -3.37
CA LYS A 295 5.41 1.23 -2.02
C LYS A 295 5.72 2.72 -2.05
N ILE A 296 5.15 3.43 -1.08
CA ILE A 296 5.46 4.84 -0.87
C ILE A 296 6.84 5.00 -0.24
N PRO A 297 7.74 5.82 -0.87
CA PRO A 297 9.02 6.18 -0.27
C PRO A 297 8.85 6.81 1.12
N ARG A 298 9.68 6.37 2.05
CA ARG A 298 9.67 6.76 3.47
C ARG A 298 11.09 6.61 4.05
N VAL A 299 11.29 7.04 5.29
CA VAL A 299 12.53 6.72 6.02
C VAL A 299 12.68 5.20 6.11
N GLY A 300 13.84 4.69 5.70
CA GLY A 300 14.12 3.26 5.53
C GLY A 300 13.92 2.74 4.11
N THR A 301 13.38 3.54 3.17
CA THR A 301 13.30 3.13 1.76
C THR A 301 14.68 2.97 1.17
N GLU A 302 14.93 1.78 0.61
CA GLU A 302 16.13 1.45 -0.15
C GLU A 302 15.88 1.63 -1.66
N HIS A 303 16.91 2.11 -2.36
CA HIS A 303 16.91 2.25 -3.82
C HIS A 303 18.31 2.12 -4.39
N GLU A 304 18.39 1.65 -5.63
CA GLU A 304 19.64 1.51 -6.38
C GLU A 304 19.78 2.66 -7.38
N CYS A 305 20.88 3.40 -7.32
CA CYS A 305 21.25 4.37 -8.34
C CYS A 305 22.27 3.74 -9.29
N ILE A 306 21.89 3.56 -10.56
CA ILE A 306 22.73 2.95 -11.60
C ILE A 306 23.61 4.01 -12.26
N LEU A 307 24.94 3.84 -12.19
CA LEU A 307 25.95 4.68 -12.84
C LEU A 307 26.65 3.91 -13.98
N PRO A 308 27.43 4.57 -14.87
CA PRO A 308 28.12 3.88 -15.96
C PRO A 308 29.01 2.70 -15.57
N PHE A 309 29.65 2.75 -14.39
CA PHE A 309 30.65 1.77 -13.95
C PHE A 309 30.42 1.26 -12.51
N ASN A 310 29.28 1.60 -11.89
CA ASN A 310 28.99 1.21 -10.51
C ASN A 310 27.47 1.28 -10.23
N THR A 311 27.02 0.62 -9.18
CA THR A 311 25.67 0.78 -8.62
C THR A 311 25.80 1.20 -7.16
N LEU A 312 25.02 2.19 -6.76
CA LEU A 312 24.97 2.66 -5.37
C LEU A 312 23.68 2.16 -4.73
N ASN A 313 23.82 1.41 -3.64
CA ASN A 313 22.69 1.04 -2.80
C ASN A 313 22.53 2.12 -1.73
N ILE A 314 21.41 2.84 -1.80
CA ILE A 314 21.12 3.99 -0.96
C ILE A 314 19.88 3.70 -0.12
N VAL A 315 19.89 4.18 1.13
CA VAL A 315 18.70 4.19 1.98
C VAL A 315 18.38 5.62 2.42
N THR A 316 17.09 5.96 2.47
CA THR A 316 16.63 7.19 3.14
C THR A 316 16.79 7.01 4.65
N THR A 317 17.69 7.77 5.28
CA THR A 317 18.03 7.62 6.70
C THR A 317 17.32 8.61 7.60
N GLU A 318 16.94 9.78 7.10
CA GLU A 318 16.31 10.82 7.91
C GLU A 318 15.37 11.69 7.10
N ASN A 319 14.28 12.08 7.75
CA ASN A 319 13.43 13.18 7.33
C ASN A 319 12.87 13.86 8.58
N LYS A 320 13.18 15.14 8.76
CA LYS A 320 12.75 15.93 9.92
C LYS A 320 12.38 17.34 9.48
N VAL A 321 11.36 17.89 10.13
CA VAL A 321 10.99 19.29 10.04
C VAL A 321 11.29 19.93 11.39
N ILE A 322 12.11 20.98 11.39
CA ILE A 322 12.44 21.77 12.58
C ILE A 322 12.14 23.23 12.24
N ASP A 323 11.13 23.79 12.89
CA ASP A 323 10.53 25.08 12.53
C ASP A 323 10.09 25.10 11.06
N THR A 324 10.77 25.86 10.21
CA THR A 324 10.54 25.93 8.76
C THR A 324 11.60 25.20 7.94
N LYS A 325 12.60 24.60 8.60
CA LYS A 325 13.70 23.89 7.96
C LYS A 325 13.37 22.41 7.78
N ILE A 326 13.71 21.87 6.62
CA ILE A 326 13.57 20.44 6.33
C ILE A 326 14.96 19.83 6.24
N ILE A 327 15.19 18.79 7.03
CA ILE A 327 16.42 17.98 7.01
C ILE A 327 16.06 16.62 6.42
N TYR A 328 16.61 16.32 5.26
CA TYR A 328 16.46 15.05 4.57
C TYR A 328 17.84 14.40 4.40
N ALA A 329 17.98 13.13 4.77
CA ALA A 329 19.27 12.45 4.65
C ALA A 329 19.16 11.09 3.99
N GLU A 330 20.19 10.76 3.23
CA GLU A 330 20.39 9.46 2.59
C GLU A 330 21.77 8.90 2.93
N SER A 331 21.91 7.58 2.92
CA SER A 331 23.20 6.94 3.12
C SER A 331 23.45 5.83 2.09
N VAL A 332 24.66 5.81 1.55
CA VAL A 332 25.18 4.75 0.70
C VAL A 332 25.65 3.59 1.58
N ILE A 333 24.92 2.48 1.56
CA ILE A 333 25.21 1.30 2.41
C ILE A 333 26.21 0.35 1.73
N GLY A 334 26.16 0.24 0.41
CA GLY A 334 27.00 -0.66 -0.36
C GLY A 334 27.42 -0.03 -1.67
N SER A 335 28.73 0.01 -1.91
CA SER A 335 29.26 0.30 -3.23
C SER A 335 30.65 -0.30 -3.38
N GLY A 336 30.99 -0.81 -4.57
CA GLY A 336 32.24 -1.54 -4.79
C GLY A 336 33.49 -0.67 -4.59
N PHE A 337 33.51 0.54 -5.18
CA PHE A 337 34.71 1.39 -5.23
C PHE A 337 34.56 2.74 -4.50
N LEU A 338 33.36 3.12 -4.03
CA LEU A 338 33.14 4.36 -3.30
C LEU A 338 32.97 4.06 -1.79
N PRO A 339 33.48 4.93 -0.91
CA PRO A 339 33.28 4.76 0.52
C PRO A 339 31.80 4.88 0.88
N SER A 340 31.40 4.17 1.93
CA SER A 340 30.13 4.46 2.61
C SER A 340 30.06 5.95 2.94
N SER A 341 28.94 6.57 2.61
CA SER A 341 28.77 8.01 2.80
C SER A 341 27.34 8.35 3.14
N SER A 342 27.15 9.39 3.96
CA SER A 342 25.85 9.98 4.25
C SER A 342 25.78 11.36 3.63
N GLN A 343 24.65 11.67 2.99
CA GLN A 343 24.33 12.97 2.42
C GLN A 343 23.18 13.55 3.24
N VAL A 344 23.40 14.73 3.82
CA VAL A 344 22.39 15.45 4.59
C VAL A 344 22.06 16.73 3.85
N PHE A 345 20.82 16.82 3.40
CA PHE A 345 20.26 17.97 2.71
C PHE A 345 19.44 18.78 3.71
N THR A 346 19.72 20.08 3.79
CA THR A 346 18.96 21.03 4.60
C THR A 346 18.33 22.07 3.70
N LEU A 347 17.00 22.13 3.68
CA LEU A 347 16.23 23.16 3.00
C LEU A 347 15.75 24.20 4.01
N GLU A 348 16.10 25.46 3.79
CA GLU A 348 15.72 26.59 4.64
C GLU A 348 15.09 27.70 3.79
N PRO A 349 13.82 28.08 4.04
CA PRO A 349 13.19 29.17 3.28
C PRO A 349 13.73 30.52 3.73
N TYR A 350 14.11 31.37 2.77
CA TYR A 350 14.38 32.79 3.01
C TYR A 350 13.09 33.61 2.92
N ASN A 351 12.23 33.28 1.96
CA ASN A 351 10.90 33.86 1.75
C ASN A 351 10.03 32.83 1.00
N GLU A 352 8.82 33.22 0.58
CA GLU A 352 7.85 32.32 -0.08
C GLU A 352 8.38 31.67 -1.37
N ASN A 353 9.29 32.33 -2.07
CA ASN A 353 9.79 31.94 -3.39
C ASN A 353 11.31 31.73 -3.42
N GLU A 354 11.98 31.68 -2.28
CA GLU A 354 13.43 31.51 -2.25
C GLU A 354 13.85 30.59 -1.11
N VAL A 355 14.64 29.57 -1.46
CA VAL A 355 15.07 28.52 -0.54
C VAL A 355 16.57 28.32 -0.65
N LYS A 356 17.23 28.25 0.50
CA LYS A 356 18.60 27.78 0.63
C LYS A 356 18.60 26.25 0.70
N LEU A 357 19.40 25.61 -0.13
CA LEU A 357 19.72 24.19 -0.04
C LEU A 357 21.18 24.02 0.35
N SER A 358 21.42 23.50 1.56
CA SER A 358 22.73 23.06 2.03
C SER A 358 22.87 21.55 1.91
N LEU A 359 24.05 21.07 1.54
CA LEU A 359 24.40 19.66 1.42
C LEU A 359 25.70 19.38 2.17
N ASP A 360 25.58 18.57 3.21
CA ASP A 360 26.69 18.08 4.02
C ASP A 360 26.94 16.60 3.71
N ILE A 361 28.18 16.25 3.37
CA ILE A 361 28.55 14.89 3.01
C ILE A 361 29.56 14.34 4.01
N PHE A 362 29.23 13.21 4.61
CA PHE A 362 30.01 12.50 5.61
C PHE A 362 30.50 11.18 5.03
N PHE A 363 31.79 10.87 5.15
CA PHE A 363 32.33 9.57 4.75
C PHE A 363 33.60 9.24 5.53
N ASN A 364 33.74 7.98 5.89
CA ASN A 364 34.94 7.47 6.54
C ASN A 364 35.87 6.86 5.49
N ASN A 365 37.17 7.12 5.56
CA ASN A 365 38.13 6.59 4.59
C ASN A 365 39.45 6.20 5.25
N SER A 366 39.94 5.00 4.93
CA SER A 366 41.30 4.53 5.22
C SER A 366 42.32 5.27 4.34
N PHE A 367 42.87 6.34 4.90
CA PHE A 367 44.08 7.12 4.58
C PHE A 367 44.54 7.41 3.13
N ILE A 368 44.46 6.49 2.15
CA ILE A 368 45.32 6.55 0.95
C ILE A 368 44.77 7.43 -0.19
N ASN A 369 43.45 7.70 -0.29
CA ASN A 369 42.90 8.54 -1.39
C ASN A 369 41.84 9.58 -0.95
N ARG A 370 41.84 10.00 0.32
CA ARG A 370 40.81 10.91 0.88
C ARG A 370 40.66 12.21 0.08
N LEU A 371 41.76 12.81 -0.38
CA LEU A 371 41.73 14.09 -1.08
C LEU A 371 41.15 13.99 -2.51
N PHE A 372 41.57 12.97 -3.25
CA PHE A 372 41.08 12.73 -4.62
C PHE A 372 39.56 12.48 -4.63
N PHE A 373 39.08 11.58 -3.78
CA PHE A 373 37.64 11.29 -3.66
C PHE A 373 36.85 12.51 -3.19
N LYS A 374 37.39 13.28 -2.24
CA LYS A 374 36.77 14.51 -1.77
C LYS A 374 36.56 15.51 -2.92
N GLU A 375 37.58 15.76 -3.72
CA GLU A 375 37.52 16.73 -4.82
C GLU A 375 36.57 16.26 -5.93
N MET A 376 36.64 14.97 -6.29
CA MET A 376 35.73 14.36 -7.27
C MET A 376 34.27 14.46 -6.83
N MET A 377 33.94 14.07 -5.58
CA MET A 377 32.59 14.17 -5.04
C MET A 377 32.12 15.62 -4.97
N ARG A 378 32.98 16.54 -4.49
CA ARG A 378 32.66 17.97 -4.40
C ARG A 378 32.28 18.54 -5.77
N LYS A 379 33.06 18.23 -6.82
CA LYS A 379 32.77 18.66 -8.19
C LYS A 379 31.46 18.07 -8.73
N SER A 380 31.22 16.78 -8.48
CA SER A 380 30.00 16.09 -8.92
C SER A 380 28.73 16.67 -8.26
N PHE A 381 28.74 16.80 -6.93
CA PHE A 381 27.61 17.34 -6.19
C PHE A 381 27.40 18.84 -6.43
N SER A 382 28.47 19.63 -6.57
CA SER A 382 28.33 21.04 -6.96
C SER A 382 27.63 21.19 -8.32
N LYS A 383 27.97 20.35 -9.31
CA LYS A 383 27.27 20.34 -10.60
C LYS A 383 25.84 19.83 -10.45
N SER A 384 25.59 18.85 -9.58
CA SER A 384 24.25 18.31 -9.32
C SER A 384 23.32 19.36 -8.69
N LEU A 385 23.80 20.13 -7.71
CA LEU A 385 23.05 21.23 -7.10
C LEU A 385 22.72 22.34 -8.13
N LYS A 386 23.67 22.65 -9.04
CA LYS A 386 23.40 23.58 -10.16
C LYS A 386 22.32 23.05 -11.11
N ASN A 387 22.30 21.75 -11.39
CA ASN A 387 21.22 21.13 -12.18
C ASN A 387 19.88 21.20 -11.46
N PHE A 388 19.85 20.88 -10.17
CA PHE A 388 18.66 20.96 -9.31
C PHE A 388 18.05 22.36 -9.35
N LYS A 389 18.87 23.39 -9.10
CA LYS A 389 18.49 24.80 -9.23
C LYS A 389 17.90 25.11 -10.62
N ARG A 390 18.64 24.74 -11.68
CA ARG A 390 18.22 25.00 -13.07
C ARG A 390 16.88 24.39 -13.41
N ILE A 391 16.56 23.19 -12.91
CA ILE A 391 15.29 22.52 -13.21
C ILE A 391 14.13 23.23 -12.51
N LEU A 392 14.30 23.59 -11.24
CA LEU A 392 13.27 24.26 -10.46
C LEU A 392 12.99 25.69 -10.95
N GLU A 393 14.03 26.44 -11.31
CA GLU A 393 13.86 27.82 -11.79
C GLU A 393 13.33 27.90 -13.23
N LYS A 394 13.58 26.88 -14.06
CA LYS A 394 13.00 26.81 -15.41
C LYS A 394 11.51 26.45 -15.41
N GLY A 395 11.01 25.81 -14.36
CA GLY A 395 9.58 25.50 -14.21
C GLY A 395 8.73 26.68 -13.73
N ASN A 396 9.36 27.80 -13.36
CA ASN A 396 8.73 29.03 -12.89
C ASN A 396 8.59 30.11 -13.98
N ILE A 397 8.85 29.78 -15.25
CA ILE A 397 8.72 30.68 -16.42
C ILE A 397 7.54 30.23 -17.27
#